data_AF-A0A4Z0KDJ6-F1
#
_entry.id   AF-A0A4Z0KDJ6-F1
#
_cell.length_a   1.000
_cell.length_b   1.000
_cell.length_c   1.000
_cell.angle_alpha   90.00
_cell.angle_beta   90.00
_cell.angle_gamma   90.00
#
_symmetry.space_group_name_H-M   'P 1'
#
loop_
_entity.id
_entity.type
_entity.pdbx_description
1 polymer ?
#
loop_
_entity_poly.entity_id
_entity_poly.type
_entity_poly.pdbx_seq_one_letter_code
_entity_poly.pdbx_strand_id
1 'polypeptide(L)' 'MSTNSKFSNNSPREKANNRPARRQSLKLELMARRAETSSWNDDDIKAHHEKMVGVLQNALAQRP' A
#
# COMPACT_ATOMS: atom_id res chain seq x y z
N MET A 1 11.82 -21.80 0.07
CA MET A 1 11.38 -20.41 0.38
C MET A 1 10.17 -20.08 -0.48
N SER A 2 8.99 -19.93 0.13
CA SER A 2 7.74 -19.59 -0.58
C SER A 2 7.82 -18.18 -1.18
N THR A 3 7.26 -18.00 -2.38
CA THR A 3 7.14 -16.71 -3.09
C THR A 3 6.51 -15.62 -2.22
N ASN A 4 5.58 -16.02 -1.34
CA ASN A 4 4.88 -15.11 -0.43
C ASN A 4 5.83 -14.51 0.62
N SER A 5 6.77 -15.31 1.11
CA SER A 5 7.75 -14.89 2.13
C SER A 5 8.79 -13.92 1.58
N LYS A 6 9.07 -13.97 0.27
CA LYS A 6 9.92 -12.96 -0.39
C LYS A 6 9.17 -11.64 -0.53
N PHE A 7 7.91 -11.69 -0.96
CA PHE A 7 7.11 -10.48 -1.14
C PHE A 7 6.79 -9.76 0.17
N SER A 8 6.55 -10.48 1.27
CA SER A 8 6.27 -9.86 2.58
C SER A 8 7.44 -9.00 3.08
N ASN A 9 8.67 -9.44 2.82
CA ASN A 9 9.89 -8.78 3.29
C ASN A 9 10.35 -7.61 2.41
N ASN A 10 9.77 -7.47 1.21
CA ASN A 10 10.10 -6.36 0.33
C ASN A 10 9.77 -5.02 0.99
N SER A 11 10.65 -4.05 0.78
CA SER A 11 10.39 -2.65 1.08
C SER A 11 9.15 -2.18 0.30
N PRO A 12 8.42 -1.16 0.80
CA PRO A 12 7.28 -0.60 0.09
C PRO A 12 7.60 -0.13 -1.34
N ARG A 13 8.82 0.35 -1.59
CA ARG A 13 9.28 0.70 -2.94
C ARG A 13 9.43 -0.52 -3.84
N GLU A 14 9.97 -1.63 -3.34
CA GLU A 14 10.03 -2.89 -4.08
C GLU A 14 8.65 -3.51 -4.32
N LYS A 15 7.74 -3.38 -3.34
CA LYS A 15 6.33 -3.77 -3.48
C LYS A 15 5.63 -2.92 -4.54
N ALA A 16 5.91 -1.61 -4.57
CA ALA A 16 5.40 -0.68 -5.57
C ALA A 16 5.85 -1.00 -6.99
N ASN A 17 7.10 -1.43 -7.15
CA ASN A 17 7.64 -1.81 -8.46
C ASN A 17 7.09 -3.16 -8.98
N ASN A 18 6.49 -3.98 -8.11
CA ASN A 18 5.85 -5.23 -8.50
C ASN A 18 4.44 -4.98 -9.08
N ARG A 19 4.38 -4.69 -10.38
CA ARG A 19 3.13 -4.42 -11.13
C ARG A 19 2.02 -5.46 -10.90
N PRO A 20 2.28 -6.78 -10.96
CA PRO A 20 1.28 -7.78 -10.61
C PRO A 20 0.75 -7.64 -9.19
N ALA A 21 1.62 -7.37 -8.20
CA ALA A 21 1.21 -7.26 -6.81
C ALA A 21 0.38 -6.01 -6.51
N ARG A 22 0.64 -4.88 -7.20
CA ARG A 22 -0.18 -3.66 -7.08
C ARG A 22 -1.66 -3.92 -7.28
N ARG A 23 -2.00 -4.80 -8.23
CA ARG A 23 -3.38 -5.09 -8.62
C ARG A 23 -4.10 -6.03 -7.65
N GLN A 24 -3.40 -6.61 -6.67
CA GLN A 24 -3.97 -7.59 -5.75
C GLN A 24 -4.78 -6.94 -4.62
N SER A 25 -4.52 -5.67 -4.30
CA SER A 25 -5.34 -4.94 -3.32
C SER A 25 -5.22 -3.43 -3.48
N LEU A 26 -6.29 -2.72 -3.12
CA LEU A 26 -6.30 -1.26 -3.08
C LEU A 26 -5.20 -0.68 -2.18
N LYS A 27 -4.86 -1.37 -1.09
CA LYS A 27 -3.75 -0.98 -0.20
C LYS A 27 -2.42 -0.94 -0.98
N LEU A 28 -2.11 -1.99 -1.74
CA LEU A 28 -0.88 -2.08 -2.51
C LEU A 28 -0.86 -1.07 -3.65
N GLU A 29 -2.00 -0.79 -4.27
CA GLU A 29 -2.11 0.26 -5.28
C GLU A 29 -1.83 1.65 -4.70
N LEU A 30 -2.43 2.00 -3.56
CA LEU A 30 -2.23 3.30 -2.90
C LEU A 30 -0.79 3.45 -2.38
N MET A 31 -0.21 2.38 -1.84
CA MET A 31 1.21 2.33 -1.48
C MET A 31 2.08 2.60 -2.71
N ALA A 32 1.81 1.94 -3.83
CA ALA A 32 2.60 2.08 -5.03
C ALA A 32 2.56 3.48 -5.63
N ARG A 33 1.36 4.07 -5.74
CA ARG A 33 1.19 5.46 -6.21
C ARG A 33 1.99 6.46 -5.38
N ARG A 34 2.06 6.25 -4.05
CA ARG A 34 2.82 7.14 -3.16
C ARG A 34 4.32 6.91 -3.27
N ALA A 35 4.77 5.66 -3.40
CA ALA A 35 6.18 5.32 -3.58
C ALA A 35 6.74 5.76 -4.95
N GLU A 36 5.89 5.95 -5.97
CA GLU A 36 6.28 6.49 -7.28
C GLU A 36 6.79 7.94 -7.18
N THR A 37 6.24 8.73 -6.26
CA THR A 37 6.52 10.17 -6.13
C THR A 37 7.36 10.52 -4.91
N SER A 38 7.83 9.54 -4.14
CA SER A 38 8.48 9.78 -2.85
C SER A 38 9.63 8.81 -2.55
N SER A 39 10.43 9.13 -1.55
CA SER A 39 11.49 8.26 -1.03
C SER A 39 10.95 7.20 -0.06
N TRP A 40 9.66 7.21 0.24
CA TRP A 40 9.03 6.36 1.26
C TRP A 40 9.65 6.60 2.64
N ASN A 41 9.59 7.84 3.11
CA ASN A 41 10.05 8.24 4.44
C ASN A 41 8.91 8.17 5.48
N ASP A 42 9.18 8.59 6.72
CA ASP A 42 8.19 8.56 7.81
C ASP A 42 6.91 9.36 7.49
N ASP A 43 7.02 10.47 6.77
CA ASP A 43 5.87 11.28 6.37
C ASP A 43 5.02 10.57 5.31
N ASP A 44 5.66 9.82 4.40
CA ASP A 44 4.95 8.96 3.45
C ASP A 44 4.24 7.80 4.14
N ILE A 45 4.86 7.22 5.18
CA ILE A 45 4.25 6.18 6.00
C ILE A 45 2.99 6.72 6.70
N LYS A 46 3.09 7.88 7.35
CA LYS A 46 1.95 8.54 8.01
C LYS A 46 0.83 8.86 7.03
N ALA A 47 1.16 9.47 5.90
CA ALA A 47 0.15 9.84 4.91
C ALA A 47 -0.50 8.61 4.24
N HIS A 48 0.26 7.53 4.00
CA HIS A 48 -0.32 6.27 3.54
C HIS A 48 -1.26 5.68 4.59
N HIS A 49 -0.88 5.71 5.87
CA HIS A 49 -1.73 5.29 6.98
C HIS A 49 -3.05 6.08 7.02
N GLU A 50 -3.00 7.41 7.04
CA GLU A 50 -4.17 8.28 7.05
C GLU A 50 -5.10 7.99 5.87
N LYS A 51 -4.52 7.83 4.67
CA LYS A 51 -5.30 7.48 3.47
C LYS A 51 -6.03 6.14 3.64
N MET A 52 -5.37 5.14 4.22
CA MET A 52 -5.99 3.84 4.47
C MET A 52 -7.09 3.90 5.54
N VAL A 53 -6.91 4.68 6.60
CA VAL A 53 -7.96 4.92 7.60
C VAL A 53 -9.19 5.54 6.93
N GLY A 54 -9.01 6.55 6.08
CA GLY A 54 -10.11 7.16 5.33
C GLY A 54 -10.86 6.18 4.42
N VAL A 55 -10.15 5.27 3.74
CA VAL A 55 -10.77 4.20 2.94
C VAL A 55 -11.65 3.30 3.81
N LEU A 56 -11.16 2.89 4.98
CA LEU A 56 -11.90 2.00 5.88
C LEU A 56 -13.11 2.71 6.50
N GLN A 57 -12.96 3.96 6.92
CA GLN A 57 -14.06 4.76 7.46
C GLN A 57 -15.17 4.97 6.41
N ASN A 58 -14.81 5.28 5.17
CA ASN A 58 -15.78 5.40 4.08
C ASN A 58 -16.50 4.08 3.81
N ALA A 59 -15.80 2.95 3.89
CA ALA A 59 -16.41 1.64 3.72
C ALA A 59 -17.38 1.30 4.88
N LEU A 60 -17.04 1.68 6.11
CA LEU A 60 -17.92 1.53 7.27
C LEU A 60 -19.17 2.40 7.16
N ALA A 61 -19.04 3.65 6.71
CA ALA A 61 -20.16 4.57 6.52
C ALA A 61 -21.15 4.12 5.43
N GLN A 62 -20.72 3.25 4.51
CA GLN A 62 -21.53 2.69 3.43
C GLN A 62 -22.12 1.31 3.76
N ARG A 63 -21.95 0.81 4.99
CA ARG A 63 -22.60 -0.43 5.42
C ARG A 63 -24.09 -0.19 5.68
N PRO A 64 -24.98 -1.07 5.17
CA PRO A 64 -26.42 -0.99 5.42
C PRO A 64 -26.79 -1.27 6.88
#